data_AF-A0A535VRQ7-F1
#
_entry.id   AF-A0A535VRQ7-F1
#
_cell.length_a   1.000
_cell.length_b   1.000
_cell.length_c   1.000
_cell.angle_alpha   90.00
_cell.angle_beta   90.00
_cell.angle_gamma   90.00
#
_symmetry.space_group_name_H-M   'P 1'
#
loop_
_entity.id
_entity.type
_entity.pdbx_description
1 polymer ?
#
loop_
_entity_poly.entity_id
_entity_poly.type
_entity_poly.pdbx_seq_one_letter_code
_entity_poly.pdbx_strand_id
1 'polypeptide(L)'
;MEPQETRFPFSRPPNWLQTPSPAAVKRWGDWQLPIQLVLLPTYASWCNPIEKLWRKLKQAVLHLHRRASDLKALRLLVTEFLQQFAAGSSELLRYVGLSKCRI
;
A
#
# COMPACT_ATOMS: atom_id res chain seq x y z
N MET A 1 13.09 -12.96 4.86
CA MET A 1 12.96 -11.73 4.03
C MET A 1 14.25 -11.52 3.28
N GLU A 2 14.17 -11.05 2.05
CA GLU A 2 15.34 -10.61 1.30
C GLU A 2 16.04 -9.40 1.96
N PRO A 3 17.37 -9.24 1.78
CA PRO A 3 18.10 -8.05 2.20
C PRO A 3 17.47 -6.78 1.61
N GLN A 4 17.30 -5.75 2.44
CA GLN A 4 16.61 -4.53 2.05
C GLN A 4 17.56 -3.57 1.34
N GLU A 5 17.16 -3.09 0.16
CA GLU A 5 17.87 -2.07 -0.59
C GLU A 5 17.41 -0.68 -0.13
N THR A 6 18.31 0.09 0.46
CA THR A 6 18.02 1.45 0.91
C THR A 6 18.54 2.46 -0.10
N ARG A 7 17.65 2.97 -0.96
CA ARG A 7 18.03 4.02 -1.94
C ARG A 7 18.57 5.29 -1.27
N PHE A 8 18.05 5.62 -0.09
CA PHE A 8 18.46 6.77 0.69
C PHE A 8 19.11 6.27 1.99
N PRO A 9 20.35 6.66 2.29
CA PRO A 9 20.98 6.31 3.55
C PRO A 9 20.26 7.02 4.69
N PHE A 10 20.10 6.33 5.81
CA PHE A 10 19.56 6.90 7.04
C PHE A 10 20.46 6.54 8.23
N SER A 11 20.52 7.44 9.21
CA SER A 11 21.29 7.21 10.43
C SER A 11 20.63 6.11 11.26
N ARG A 12 21.40 5.07 11.57
CA ARG A 12 20.98 4.00 12.47
C ARG A 12 21.57 4.25 13.85
N PRO A 13 20.74 4.40 14.91
CA PRO A 13 21.23 4.50 16.27
C PRO A 13 22.12 3.31 16.64
N PRO A 14 23.23 3.52 17.38
CA PRO A 14 24.15 2.44 17.76
C PRO A 14 23.51 1.31 18.58
N ASN A 15 22.43 1.60 19.30
CA ASN A 15 21.71 0.65 20.12
C ASN A 15 20.73 -0.25 19.33
N TRP A 16 20.63 -0.10 18.01
CA TRP A 16 19.76 -0.94 17.19
C TRP A 16 20.39 -2.30 16.92
N LEU A 17 19.64 -3.36 17.20
CA LEU A 17 20.03 -4.73 16.88
C LEU A 17 20.08 -4.92 15.37
N GLN A 18 21.23 -5.41 14.88
CA GLN A 18 21.43 -5.70 13.45
C GLN A 18 20.98 -7.11 13.08
N THR A 19 20.96 -8.01 14.06
CA THR A 19 20.55 -9.40 13.89
C THR A 19 19.18 -9.64 14.51
N PRO A 20 18.35 -10.48 13.89
CA PRO A 20 17.05 -10.84 14.44
C PRO A 20 17.23 -11.60 15.76
N SER A 21 16.26 -11.45 16.67
CA SER A 21 16.27 -12.19 17.93
C SER A 21 16.09 -13.70 17.70
N PRO A 22 16.58 -14.57 18.61
CA PRO A 22 16.40 -16.01 18.49
C PRO A 22 14.93 -16.44 18.37
N ALA A 23 14.02 -15.73 19.06
CA ALA A 23 12.58 -15.98 18.97
C ALA A 23 12.02 -15.65 17.57
N ALA A 24 12.51 -14.59 16.92
CA ALA A 24 12.09 -14.23 15.58
C ALA A 24 12.59 -15.26 14.55
N VAL A 25 13.84 -15.72 14.69
CA VAL A 25 14.40 -16.78 13.84
C VAL A 25 13.63 -18.09 14.02
N LYS A 26 13.29 -18.48 15.25
CA LYS A 26 12.50 -19.70 15.50
C LYS A 26 11.10 -19.65 14.86
N ARG A 27 10.46 -18.49 14.85
CA ARG A 27 9.08 -18.34 14.38
C ARG A 27 8.96 -18.12 12.87
N TRP A 28 9.92 -17.42 12.28
CA TRP A 28 9.83 -16.93 10.90
C TRP A 28 11.13 -17.09 10.09
N GLY A 29 12.14 -17.78 10.62
CA GLY A 29 13.46 -17.91 9.98
C GLY A 29 13.42 -18.59 8.62
N ASP A 30 12.48 -19.51 8.42
CA ASP A 30 12.31 -20.25 7.17
C ASP A 30 11.56 -19.44 6.09
N TRP A 31 11.08 -18.24 6.41
CA TRP A 31 10.27 -17.43 5.49
C TRP A 31 11.14 -16.67 4.47
N GLN A 32 11.14 -17.18 3.24
CA GLN A 32 11.77 -16.55 2.08
C GLN A 32 10.79 -15.63 1.36
N LEU A 33 10.53 -14.47 1.97
CA LEU A 33 9.68 -13.42 1.40
C LEU A 33 10.52 -12.48 0.50
N PRO A 34 10.25 -12.42 -0.82
CA PRO A 34 10.89 -11.47 -1.73
C PRO A 34 10.19 -10.11 -1.66
N ILE A 35 10.26 -9.47 -0.49
CA ILE A 35 9.59 -8.20 -0.20
C ILE A 35 10.64 -7.14 0.09
N GLN A 36 10.61 -6.05 -0.68
CA GLN A 36 11.30 -4.79 -0.38
C GLN A 36 10.33 -3.80 0.27
N LEU A 37 10.73 -3.22 1.39
CA LEU A 37 10.00 -2.16 2.06
C LEU A 37 10.26 -0.81 1.37
N VAL A 38 9.18 -0.15 0.97
CA VAL A 38 9.24 1.23 0.47
C VAL A 38 9.11 2.18 1.65
N LEU A 39 10.21 2.87 1.98
CA LEU A 39 10.23 3.86 3.05
C LEU A 39 9.46 5.12 2.63
N LEU A 40 8.48 5.52 3.43
CA LEU A 40 7.72 6.77 3.26
C LEU A 40 7.93 7.67 4.48
N PRO A 41 8.02 9.01 4.31
CA PRO A 41 8.15 9.92 5.44
C PRO A 41 6.90 9.92 6.33
N THR A 42 7.10 10.15 7.63
CA THR A 42 6.01 10.33 8.58
C THR A 42 5.12 11.51 8.16
N TYR A 43 3.80 11.34 8.26
CA TYR A 43 2.79 12.32 7.83
C TYR A 43 2.78 12.67 6.34
N ALA A 44 3.50 11.93 5.49
CA ALA A 44 3.52 12.16 4.04
C ALA A 44 2.49 11.29 3.28
N SER A 45 1.20 11.41 3.64
CA SER A 45 0.13 10.66 2.96
C SER A 45 0.08 10.96 1.45
N TRP A 46 0.49 12.16 1.03
CA TRP A 46 0.58 12.54 -0.39
C TRP A 46 1.58 11.70 -1.20
N CYS A 47 2.56 11.05 -0.55
CA CYS A 47 3.51 10.15 -1.20
C CYS A 47 2.93 8.74 -1.42
N ASN A 48 1.85 8.37 -0.73
CA ASN A 48 1.25 7.04 -0.84
C ASN A 48 0.18 7.02 -1.96
N PRO A 49 0.41 6.32 -3.08
CA PRO A 49 -0.53 6.32 -4.21
C PRO A 49 -1.90 5.73 -3.88
N ILE A 50 -2.03 4.91 -2.82
CA ILE A 50 -3.32 4.35 -2.40
C ILE A 50 -4.30 5.45 -1.97
N GLU A 51 -3.81 6.58 -1.44
CA GLU A 51 -4.66 7.70 -1.03
C GLU A 51 -5.44 8.30 -2.20
N LYS A 52 -4.84 8.31 -3.40
CA LYS A 52 -5.53 8.74 -4.62
C LYS A 52 -6.61 7.74 -5.03
N LEU A 53 -6.37 6.43 -4.89
CA LEU A 53 -7.42 5.42 -5.11
C LEU A 53 -8.58 5.62 -4.13
N TRP A 54 -8.31 5.85 -2.85
CA TRP A 54 -9.35 6.13 -1.85
C TRP A 54 -10.14 7.39 -2.17
N ARG A 55 -9.46 8.46 -2.62
CA ARG A 55 -10.13 9.66 -3.11
C ARG A 55 -11.07 9.34 -4.28
N LYS A 56 -10.62 8.52 -5.26
CA LYS A 56 -11.43 8.09 -6.40
C LYS A 56 -12.66 7.30 -5.94
N LEU A 57 -12.48 6.31 -5.05
CA LEU A 57 -13.58 5.54 -4.46
C LEU A 57 -14.56 6.44 -3.72
N LYS A 58 -14.06 7.38 -2.92
CA LYS A 58 -14.90 8.29 -2.15
C LYS A 58 -15.78 9.13 -3.07
N GLN A 59 -15.21 9.67 -4.15
CA GLN A 59 -15.96 10.46 -5.13
C GLN A 59 -16.99 9.61 -5.90
N ALA A 60 -16.64 8.38 -6.28
CA ALA A 60 -17.49 7.54 -7.12
C ALA A 60 -18.60 6.82 -6.36
N VAL A 61 -18.33 6.35 -5.12
CA VAL A 61 -19.23 5.43 -4.40
C VAL A 61 -19.71 6.03 -3.07
N LEU A 62 -18.83 6.69 -2.32
CA LEU A 62 -19.13 7.06 -0.93
C LEU A 62 -19.67 8.48 -0.76
N HIS A 63 -19.60 9.33 -1.79
CA HIS A 63 -20.02 10.71 -1.70
C HIS A 63 -21.55 10.83 -1.65
N LEU A 64 -22.08 11.47 -0.59
CA LEU A 64 -23.52 11.66 -0.35
C LEU A 64 -24.35 10.36 -0.42
N HIS A 65 -23.76 9.25 0.01
CA HIS A 65 -24.38 7.94 -0.19
C HIS A 65 -25.64 7.76 0.68
N ARG A 66 -26.77 7.50 0.02
CA ARG A 66 -28.09 7.32 0.67
C ARG A 66 -28.20 6.05 1.51
N ARG A 67 -27.34 5.06 1.27
CA ARG A 67 -27.41 3.74 1.92
C ARG A 67 -26.51 3.66 3.17
N ALA A 68 -26.34 4.77 3.90
CA ALA A 68 -25.56 4.77 5.15
C ALA A 68 -26.09 3.76 6.19
N SER A 69 -27.39 3.46 6.13
CA SER A 69 -28.06 2.46 6.97
C SER A 69 -27.98 1.02 6.44
N ASP A 70 -27.51 0.79 5.21
CA ASP A 70 -27.36 -0.55 4.61
C ASP A 70 -25.90 -0.82 4.28
N LEU A 71 -25.17 -1.24 5.32
CA LEU A 71 -23.76 -1.60 5.23
C LEU A 71 -23.50 -2.75 4.25
N LYS A 72 -24.44 -3.70 4.12
CA LYS A 72 -24.27 -4.86 3.23
C LYS A 72 -24.26 -4.41 1.78
N ALA A 73 -25.22 -3.56 1.39
CA ALA A 73 -25.26 -2.99 0.05
C ALA A 73 -24.06 -2.07 -0.23
N LEU A 74 -23.61 -1.30 0.76
CA LEU A 74 -22.41 -0.45 0.62
C LEU A 74 -21.15 -1.28 0.34
N ARG A 75 -20.96 -2.39 1.08
CA ARG A 75 -19.81 -3.30 0.86
C ARG A 75 -19.82 -3.87 -0.55
N LEU A 76 -20.99 -4.26 -1.07
CA LEU A 76 -21.11 -4.76 -2.44
C LEU A 76 -20.66 -3.71 -3.47
N LEU A 77 -21.13 -2.46 -3.34
CA LEU A 77 -20.73 -1.37 -4.25
C LEU A 77 -19.23 -1.07 -4.20
N VAL A 78 -18.64 -1.09 -2.99
CA VAL A 78 -17.18 -0.91 -2.84
C VAL A 78 -16.42 -2.07 -3.48
N THR A 79 -16.87 -3.30 -3.27
CA THR A 79 -16.28 -4.50 -3.88
C THR A 79 -16.37 -4.42 -5.41
N GLU A 80 -17.54 -4.12 -5.97
CA GLU A 80 -17.73 -3.96 -7.41
C GLU A 80 -16.84 -2.87 -8.00
N PHE A 81 -16.69 -1.73 -7.32
CA PHE A 81 -15.78 -0.66 -7.75
C PHE A 81 -14.32 -1.14 -7.77
N LEU A 82 -13.84 -1.79 -6.71
CA LEU A 82 -12.45 -2.27 -6.63
C LEU A 82 -12.18 -3.40 -7.64
N GLN A 83 -13.19 -4.24 -7.91
CA GLN A 83 -13.07 -5.37 -8.83
C GLN A 83 -12.74 -4.93 -10.26
N GLN A 84 -13.12 -3.71 -10.66
CA GLN A 84 -12.75 -3.13 -11.97
C GLN A 84 -11.24 -3.03 -12.18
N PHE A 85 -10.44 -3.04 -11.11
CA PHE A 85 -8.99 -2.95 -11.15
C PHE A 85 -8.28 -4.27 -10.86
N ALA A 86 -9.01 -5.39 -10.71
CA ALA A 86 -8.44 -6.69 -10.30
C ALA A 86 -7.39 -7.23 -11.29
N ALA A 87 -7.56 -6.96 -12.59
CA ALA A 87 -6.60 -7.33 -13.64
C ALA A 87 -5.54 -6.25 -13.91
N GLY A 88 -5.47 -5.21 -13.08
CA GLY A 88 -4.68 -4.00 -13.33
C GLY A 88 -5.40 -3.00 -14.23
N SER A 89 -5.01 -1.71 -14.13
CA SER A 89 -5.59 -0.64 -14.94
C SER A 89 -4.54 0.43 -15.27
N SER A 90 -4.24 0.59 -16.55
CA SER A 90 -3.34 1.65 -17.05
C SER A 90 -3.90 3.05 -16.80
N GLU A 91 -5.22 3.20 -16.82
CA GLU A 91 -5.89 4.46 -16.47
C GLU A 91 -5.69 4.78 -14.99
N LEU A 92 -5.85 3.79 -14.11
CA LEU A 92 -5.60 3.97 -12.68
C LEU A 92 -4.13 4.29 -12.42
N LEU A 93 -3.19 3.57 -13.04
CA LEU A 93 -1.75 3.85 -12.91
C LEU A 93 -1.40 5.28 -13.32
N ARG A 94 -2.00 5.78 -14.41
CA ARG A 94 -1.83 7.18 -14.83
C ARG A 94 -2.43 8.14 -13.81
N TYR A 95 -3.63 7.85 -13.31
CA TYR A 95 -4.31 8.68 -12.32
C TYR A 95 -3.54 8.79 -11.01
N VAL A 96 -2.97 7.68 -10.51
CA VAL A 96 -2.19 7.69 -9.27
C VAL A 96 -0.77 8.24 -9.47
N GLY A 97 -0.29 8.35 -10.71
CA GLY A 97 1.05 8.83 -11.06
C GLY A 97 2.13 7.75 -11.06
N LEU A 98 1.74 6.48 -11.21
CA LEU A 98 2.65 5.32 -11.30
C LEU A 98 2.82 4.80 -12.73
N SER A 99 2.15 5.42 -13.72
CA SER A 99 2.38 5.07 -15.13
C SER A 99 3.83 5.35 -15.49
N LYS A 100 4.51 4.35 -16.06
CA LYS A 100 5.86 4.54 -16.60
C LYS A 100 5.79 5.62 -17.68
N CYS A 101 6.53 6.72 -17.51
CA CYS A 101 6.89 7.56 -18.64
C CYS A 101 7.89 6.74 -19.47
N ARG A 102 7.56 6.39 -20.72
CA ARG A 102 8.60 5.90 -21.63
C ARG A 102 9.48 7.11 -21.91
N ILE A 103 10.69 7.11 -21.34
CA ILE A 103 11.79 8.00 -21.71
C ILE A 103 12.51 7.33 -22.87
#